data_AF-A0A1S1SXE9-F1
#
_entry.id   AF-A0A1S1SXE9-F1
#
_cell.length_a   1.000
_cell.length_b   1.000
_cell.length_c   1.000
_cell.angle_alpha   90.00
_cell.angle_beta   90.00
_cell.angle_gamma   90.00
#
_symmetry.space_group_name_H-M   'P 1'
#
loop_
_entity.id
_entity.type
_entity.pdbx_description
1 polymer ?
#
loop_
_entity_poly.entity_id
_entity_poly.type
_entity_poly.pdbx_seq_one_letter_code
_entity_poly.pdbx_strand_id
1 'polypeptide(L)'
;MEEKINTIKDLNVEDREEVFVDIARVLENTARDAFIEGHRHFAAMSTNMAEAIRINADELARDDLRNAERVLQQATAMIAQFKAAHPYPLVSKSLH
;
A
#
# COMPACT_ATOMS: atom_id res chain seq x y z
N MET A 1 -5.80 -21.28 13.83
CA MET A 1 -6.66 -20.14 13.45
C MET A 1 -6.43 -20.00 11.96
N GLU A 2 -7.38 -20.44 11.15
CA GLU A 2 -7.23 -20.43 9.69
C GLU A 2 -7.18 -18.98 9.22
N GLU A 3 -6.01 -18.53 8.77
CA GLU A 3 -5.89 -17.32 7.97
C GLU A 3 -6.63 -17.59 6.66
N LYS A 4 -7.93 -17.25 6.63
CA LYS A 4 -8.60 -16.93 5.38
C LYS A 4 -7.84 -15.75 4.79
N ILE A 5 -6.84 -16.05 3.98
CA ILE A 5 -6.30 -15.10 3.01
C ILE A 5 -7.48 -14.83 2.09
N ASN A 6 -8.29 -13.82 2.44
CA ASN A 6 -9.36 -13.32 1.58
C ASN A 6 -8.64 -12.75 0.35
N THR A 7 -8.53 -13.59 -0.67
CA THR A 7 -7.96 -13.18 -1.93
C THR A 7 -8.92 -12.15 -2.51
N ILE A 8 -8.44 -11.06 -3.12
CA ILE A 8 -9.35 -10.02 -3.64
C ILE A 8 -10.41 -10.57 -4.60
N LYS A 9 -10.17 -11.73 -5.20
CA LYS A 9 -11.14 -12.48 -6.02
C LYS A 9 -12.46 -12.79 -5.31
N ASP A 10 -12.45 -13.00 -4.00
CA ASP A 10 -13.64 -13.36 -3.23
C ASP A 10 -14.43 -12.13 -2.74
N LEU A 11 -13.85 -10.95 -2.88
CA LEU A 11 -14.46 -9.67 -2.50
C LEU A 11 -15.39 -9.13 -3.61
N ASN A 12 -16.34 -8.29 -3.22
CA ASN A 12 -17.13 -7.51 -4.17
C ASN A 12 -16.30 -6.34 -4.73
N VAL A 13 -16.78 -5.66 -5.77
CA VAL A 13 -16.03 -4.56 -6.42
C VAL A 13 -15.75 -3.40 -5.45
N GLU A 14 -16.71 -3.02 -4.62
CA GLU A 14 -16.58 -1.95 -3.64
C GLU A 14 -15.51 -2.28 -2.58
N ASP A 15 -15.57 -3.50 -2.02
CA ASP A 15 -14.57 -3.99 -1.05
C ASP A 15 -13.17 -4.06 -1.68
N ARG A 16 -13.05 -4.43 -2.97
CA ARG A 16 -11.75 -4.45 -3.67
C ARG A 16 -11.20 -3.05 -3.84
N GLU A 17 -12.04 -2.10 -4.25
CA GLU A 17 -11.67 -0.71 -4.40
C GLU A 17 -11.16 -0.14 -3.06
N GLU A 18 -11.86 -0.43 -1.96
CA GLU A 18 -11.43 -0.05 -0.61
C GLU A 18 -10.03 -0.61 -0.28
N VAL A 19 -9.76 -1.88 -0.59
CA VAL A 19 -8.42 -2.47 -0.40
C VAL A 19 -7.33 -1.71 -1.19
N PHE A 20 -7.62 -1.28 -2.42
CA PHE A 20 -6.67 -0.48 -3.21
C PHE A 20 -6.47 0.94 -2.64
N VAL A 21 -7.54 1.57 -2.16
CA VAL A 21 -7.46 2.88 -1.50
C VAL A 21 -6.63 2.79 -0.21
N ASP A 22 -6.85 1.75 0.58
CA ASP A 22 -6.13 1.51 1.83
C ASP A 22 -4.65 1.24 1.61
N ILE A 23 -4.29 0.37 0.66
CA ILE A 23 -2.88 0.08 0.39
C ILE A 23 -2.15 1.33 -0.13
N ALA A 24 -2.81 2.16 -0.95
CA ALA A 24 -2.23 3.41 -1.42
C ALA A 24 -2.00 4.39 -0.26
N ARG A 25 -2.95 4.49 0.67
CA ARG A 25 -2.79 5.30 1.89
C ARG A 25 -1.62 4.81 2.75
N VAL A 26 -1.44 3.50 2.89
CA VAL A 26 -0.28 2.94 3.62
C VAL A 26 1.03 3.26 2.90
N LEU A 27 1.08 3.18 1.56
CA LEU A 27 2.25 3.55 0.76
C LEU A 27 2.60 5.04 0.92
N GLU A 28 1.61 5.95 0.96
CA GLU A 28 1.86 7.38 1.22
C GLU A 28 2.46 7.62 2.60
N ASN A 29 1.94 6.96 3.63
CA ASN A 29 2.52 7.06 4.98
C ASN A 29 3.95 6.53 5.00
N THR A 30 4.20 5.37 4.35
CA THR A 30 5.53 4.79 4.22
C THR A 30 6.48 5.73 3.47
N ALA A 31 6.00 6.40 2.42
CA ALA A 31 6.76 7.38 1.65
C ALA A 31 7.14 8.59 2.51
N ARG A 32 6.20 9.08 3.33
CA ARG A 32 6.43 10.18 4.25
C ARG A 32 7.47 9.83 5.30
N ASP A 33 7.36 8.66 5.92
CA ASP A 33 8.33 8.19 6.91
C ASP A 33 9.72 8.05 6.28
N ALA A 34 9.80 7.40 5.10
CA ALA A 34 11.02 7.29 4.33
C ALA A 34 11.64 8.66 4.00
N PHE A 35 10.82 9.65 3.67
CA PHE A 35 11.30 11.00 3.38
C PHE A 35 11.88 11.67 4.63
N ILE A 36 11.21 11.54 5.79
CA ILE A 36 11.67 12.07 7.08
C ILE A 36 13.01 11.45 7.48
N GLU A 37 13.20 10.15 7.22
CA GLU A 37 14.44 9.42 7.49
C GLU A 37 15.55 9.66 6.45
N GLY A 38 15.27 10.43 5.40
CA GLY A 38 16.24 10.79 4.36
C GLY A 38 16.32 9.81 3.18
N HIS A 39 15.47 8.79 3.13
CA HIS A 39 15.35 7.82 2.04
C HIS A 39 14.55 8.38 0.86
N ARG A 40 15.05 9.47 0.24
CA ARG A 40 14.36 10.23 -0.81
C ARG A 40 13.94 9.39 -2.02
N HIS A 41 14.78 8.45 -2.46
CA HIS A 41 14.46 7.61 -3.61
C HIS A 41 13.30 6.65 -3.30
N PHE A 42 13.34 6.02 -2.13
CA PHE A 42 12.28 5.13 -1.66
C PHE A 42 10.96 5.88 -1.46
N ALA A 43 11.03 7.10 -0.91
CA ALA A 43 9.88 7.98 -0.75
C ALA A 43 9.21 8.31 -2.10
N ALA A 44 10.01 8.69 -3.11
CA ALA A 44 9.49 8.97 -4.45
C ALA A 44 8.86 7.73 -5.10
N MET A 45 9.51 6.56 -5.01
CA MET A 45 8.97 5.31 -5.53
C MET A 45 7.64 4.93 -4.86
N SER A 46 7.56 5.04 -3.53
CA SER A 46 6.35 4.71 -2.77
C SER A 46 5.21 5.68 -3.07
N THR A 47 5.52 6.97 -3.25
CA THR A 47 4.54 8.00 -3.66
C THR A 47 3.98 7.68 -5.05
N ASN A 48 4.86 7.44 -6.03
CA ASN A 48 4.44 7.11 -7.40
C ASN A 48 3.57 5.84 -7.44
N MET A 49 3.90 4.83 -6.64
CA MET A 49 3.10 3.62 -6.54
C MET A 49 1.73 3.90 -5.92
N ALA A 50 1.65 4.71 -4.86
CA ALA A 50 0.38 5.08 -4.24
C ALA A 50 -0.52 5.87 -5.20
N GLU A 51 0.04 6.84 -5.92
CA GLU A 51 -0.69 7.63 -6.92
C GLU A 51 -1.20 6.75 -8.06
N ALA A 52 -0.35 5.86 -8.59
CA ALA A 52 -0.76 4.92 -9.64
C ALA A 52 -1.90 4.01 -9.19
N ILE A 53 -1.86 3.50 -7.95
CA ILE A 53 -2.96 2.67 -7.41
C ILE A 53 -4.24 3.49 -7.28
N ARG A 54 -4.18 4.70 -6.72
CA ARG A 54 -5.37 5.56 -6.55
C ARG A 54 -6.03 5.93 -7.87
N ILE A 55 -5.22 6.30 -8.87
CA ILE A 55 -5.73 6.69 -10.19
C ILE A 55 -6.46 5.53 -10.87
N ASN A 56 -5.99 4.30 -10.65
CA ASN A 56 -6.52 3.10 -11.30
C ASN A 56 -7.37 2.22 -10.36
N ALA A 57 -7.79 2.70 -9.19
CA ALA A 57 -8.43 1.86 -8.18
C ALA A 57 -9.73 1.21 -8.68
N ASP A 58 -10.57 1.96 -9.39
CA ASP A 58 -11.81 1.46 -10.00
C ASP A 58 -11.54 0.37 -11.06
N GLU A 59 -10.54 0.59 -11.92
CA GLU A 59 -10.14 -0.38 -12.97
C GLU A 59 -9.57 -1.67 -12.34
N LEU A 60 -8.68 -1.52 -11.34
CA LEU A 60 -8.08 -2.63 -10.60
C LEU A 60 -9.14 -3.46 -9.85
N ALA A 61 -10.22 -2.84 -9.39
CA ALA A 61 -11.31 -3.54 -8.70
C ALA A 61 -12.23 -4.35 -9.64
N ARG A 62 -12.34 -3.95 -10.91
CA ARG A 62 -13.33 -4.47 -11.87
C ARG A 62 -12.77 -5.43 -12.92
N ASP A 63 -11.58 -5.15 -13.45
CA ASP A 63 -11.12 -5.78 -14.70
C ASP A 63 -10.19 -6.98 -14.46
N ASP A 64 -8.87 -6.80 -14.56
CA ASP A 64 -7.91 -7.90 -14.45
C ASP A 64 -7.49 -8.14 -13.00
N LEU A 65 -8.29 -8.97 -12.30
CA LEU A 65 -8.01 -9.37 -10.92
C LEU A 65 -6.63 -10.02 -10.74
N ARG A 66 -6.05 -10.64 -11.77
CA ARG A 66 -4.69 -11.21 -11.67
C ARG A 66 -3.64 -10.12 -11.68
N ASN A 67 -3.83 -9.09 -12.50
CA ASN A 67 -2.96 -7.91 -12.48
C ASN A 67 -3.14 -7.13 -11.18
N ALA A 68 -4.37 -6.97 -10.73
CA ALA A 68 -4.73 -6.32 -9.48
C ALA A 68 -4.07 -7.00 -8.27
N GLU A 69 -4.07 -8.34 -8.22
CA GLU A 69 -3.33 -9.11 -7.21
C GLU A 69 -1.82 -8.84 -7.25
N ARG A 70 -1.21 -8.76 -8.44
CA ARG A 70 0.23 -8.47 -8.56
C ARG A 70 0.57 -7.07 -8.06
N VAL A 71 -0.28 -6.09 -8.35
CA VAL A 71 -0.15 -4.72 -7.85
C VAL A 71 -0.17 -4.71 -6.32
N LEU A 72 -1.12 -5.43 -5.69
CA LEU A 72 -1.17 -5.57 -4.23
C LEU A 72 0.06 -6.27 -3.66
N GLN A 73 0.52 -7.35 -4.30
CA GLN A 73 1.72 -8.07 -3.87
C GLN A 73 2.95 -7.16 -3.92
N GLN A 74 3.11 -6.38 -5.00
CA GLN A 74 4.21 -5.45 -5.15
C GLN A 74 4.16 -4.33 -4.10
N ALA A 75 2.99 -3.70 -3.90
CA ALA A 75 2.79 -2.68 -2.88
C ALA A 75 3.08 -3.21 -1.47
N THR A 76 2.56 -4.40 -1.14
CA THR A 76 2.77 -5.06 0.14
C THR A 76 4.25 -5.40 0.34
N ALA A 77 4.95 -5.87 -0.69
CA ALA A 77 6.38 -6.15 -0.63
C ALA A 77 7.20 -4.88 -0.37
N MET A 78 6.86 -3.76 -1.02
CA MET A 78 7.53 -2.48 -0.77
C MET A 78 7.35 -2.01 0.67
N ILE A 79 6.11 -2.06 1.19
CA ILE A 79 5.81 -1.70 2.60
C ILE A 79 6.57 -2.62 3.56
N ALA A 80 6.58 -3.93 3.30
CA ALA A 80 7.27 -4.91 4.14
C ALA A 80 8.80 -4.69 4.15
N GLN A 81 9.39 -4.39 3.00
CA GLN A 81 10.82 -4.06 2.89
C GLN A 81 11.18 -2.84 3.73
N PHE A 82 10.37 -1.79 3.67
CA PHE A 82 10.58 -0.60 4.50
C PHE A 82 10.46 -0.93 5.99
N LYS A 83 9.38 -1.60 6.42
CA LYS A 83 9.18 -1.98 7.82
C LYS A 83 10.27 -2.89 8.37
N ALA A 84 10.82 -3.79 7.54
CA ALA A 84 11.93 -4.67 7.94
C ALA A 84 13.23 -3.90 8.21
N ALA A 85 13.47 -2.82 7.45
CA ALA A 85 14.60 -1.92 7.68
C ALA A 85 14.34 -0.91 8.81
N HIS A 86 13.07 -0.60 9.09
CA HIS A 86 12.62 0.44 10.01
C HIS A 86 11.54 -0.11 10.99
N PRO A 87 11.93 -0.95 11.97
CA PRO A 87 10.98 -1.67 12.84
C PRO A 87 10.26 -0.78 13.86
N TYR A 88 10.69 0.46 14.05
CA TYR A 88 10.04 1.42 14.95
C TYR A 88 9.27 2.45 14.12
N PRO A 89 7.93 2.49 14.18
CA PRO A 89 7.19 3.57 13.55
C PRO A 89 7.63 4.89 14.17
N LEU A 90 7.91 5.90 13.33
CA LEU A 90 8.04 7.29 13.76
C LEU A 90 6.68 7.73 14.28
N VAL A 91 6.37 7.39 15.54
CA VAL A 91 5.23 7.95 16.25
C VAL A 91 5.55 9.42 16.41
N SER A 92 5.04 10.26 15.49
CA SER A 92 5.05 11.71 15.64
C SER A 92 4.26 12.03 16.91
N LYS A 93 4.94 12.04 18.05
CA LYS A 93 4.45 12.63 19.29
C LYS A 93 4.40 14.13 19.10
N SER A 94 3.42 14.60 18.32
CA SER A 94 2.89 15.94 18.52
C SER A 94 2.00 15.87 19.76
N LEU A 95 2.62 15.83 20.94
CA LEU A 95 1.94 16.11 22.20
C LEU A 95 1.54 17.59 22.15
N HIS A 96 0.26 17.85 21.90
CA HIS A 96 -0.37 19.14 22.21
C HIS A 96 -0.74 19.19 23.69
#